data_AF-A0A920V9N1-F1
#
_entry.id   AF-A0A920V9N1-F1
#
_cell.length_a   1.000
_cell.length_b   1.000
_cell.length_c   1.000
_cell.angle_alpha   90.00
_cell.angle_beta   90.00
_cell.angle_gamma   90.00
#
_symmetry.space_group_name_H-M   'P 1'
#
loop_
_entity.id
_entity.type
_entity.pdbx_description
1 polymer ?
#
loop_
_entity_poly.entity_id
_entity_poly.type
_entity_poly.pdbx_seq_one_letter_code
_entity_poly.pdbx_strand_id
1 'polypeptide(L)'
;MISDPKVTVIDTRNDYEVEMGTFRGAIDPKTGTFGEWVSTCGKNLDPEKHPKIAMFCTGGIRCEKASAYLLGRGFKDVFHLRGGILNYLQNTPEAESLWEGDCFVFDHRVSVKHGLEQGEYEVCFGCRWPLKHADKQSPKYELGVSCPHCADGLTPERRSRLLERHRQVSLARNRGAQHIGQQPGRKGKKALFNPPGMTEAGPEVFKWTLVPVCR
;
A
#
# COMPACT_ATOMS: atom_id res chain seq x y z
N MET A 1 13.99 0.89 -17.54
CA MET A 1 13.09 -0.25 -17.85
C MET A 1 11.64 0.23 -17.96
N ILE A 2 11.01 0.70 -16.88
CA ILE A 2 9.59 1.10 -16.90
C ILE A 2 9.25 2.34 -17.74
N SER A 3 10.27 3.08 -18.19
CA SER A 3 10.11 4.16 -19.19
C SER A 3 10.05 3.66 -20.64
N ASP A 4 10.28 2.36 -20.89
CA ASP A 4 10.15 1.76 -22.22
C ASP A 4 8.65 1.61 -22.54
N PRO A 5 8.14 2.23 -23.62
CA PRO A 5 6.72 2.15 -23.97
C PRO A 5 6.24 0.74 -24.32
N LYS A 6 7.16 -0.21 -24.56
CA LYS A 6 6.83 -1.63 -24.79
C LYS A 6 6.63 -2.43 -23.50
N VAL A 7 6.90 -1.84 -22.34
CA VAL A 7 6.73 -2.47 -21.04
C VAL A 7 5.37 -2.07 -20.46
N THR A 8 4.52 -3.06 -20.21
CA THR A 8 3.26 -2.86 -19.50
C THR A 8 3.56 -2.79 -18.00
N VAL A 9 3.46 -1.61 -17.42
CA VAL A 9 3.69 -1.38 -15.99
C VAL A 9 2.37 -1.49 -15.25
N ILE A 10 2.28 -2.36 -14.25
CA ILE A 10 1.02 -2.69 -13.56
C ILE A 10 1.18 -2.53 -12.06
N ASP A 11 0.30 -1.72 -11.46
CA ASP A 11 0.15 -1.67 -10.02
C ASP A 11 -0.66 -2.90 -9.57
N THR A 12 -0.18 -3.63 -8.57
CA THR A 12 -0.91 -4.81 -8.04
C THR A 12 -1.62 -4.50 -6.72
N ARG A 13 -1.70 -3.21 -6.38
CA ARG A 13 -2.30 -2.73 -5.14
C ARG A 13 -3.79 -2.43 -5.28
N ASN A 14 -4.43 -2.20 -4.14
CA ASN A 14 -5.84 -1.83 -4.09
C ASN A 14 -6.03 -0.35 -4.49
N ASP A 15 -7.23 -0.01 -4.93
CA ASP A 15 -7.65 1.33 -5.37
C ASP A 15 -7.21 2.47 -4.44
N TYR A 16 -7.44 2.34 -3.13
CA TYR A 16 -7.06 3.34 -2.14
C TYR A 16 -5.55 3.53 -2.02
N GLU A 17 -4.73 2.53 -2.38
CA GLU A 17 -3.28 2.63 -2.37
C GLU A 17 -2.76 3.31 -3.65
N VAL A 18 -3.43 3.08 -4.79
CA VAL A 18 -3.08 3.68 -6.09
C VAL A 18 -3.41 5.17 -6.09
N GLU A 19 -4.57 5.55 -5.52
CA GLU A 19 -5.01 6.95 -5.48
C GLU A 19 -4.05 7.87 -4.70
N MET A 20 -3.36 7.35 -3.68
CA MET A 20 -2.40 8.14 -2.93
C MET A 20 -1.09 8.41 -3.68
N GLY A 21 -0.71 7.48 -4.55
CA GLY A 21 0.51 7.56 -5.33
C GLY A 21 0.79 6.27 -6.06
N THR A 22 1.42 6.36 -7.24
CA THR A 22 1.76 5.23 -8.09
C THR A 22 2.95 5.59 -8.99
N PHE A 23 3.48 4.62 -9.74
CA PHE A 23 4.49 4.92 -10.76
C PHE A 23 3.84 5.60 -11.97
N ARG A 24 4.50 6.63 -12.50
CA ARG A 24 4.07 7.30 -13.73
C ARG A 24 3.80 6.30 -14.86
N GLY A 25 2.59 6.35 -15.43
CA GLY A 25 2.19 5.49 -16.55
C GLY A 25 1.82 4.06 -16.15
N ALA A 26 1.77 3.73 -14.86
CA ALA A 26 1.29 2.42 -14.41
C ALA A 26 -0.22 2.25 -14.62
N ILE A 27 -0.61 1.04 -14.98
CA ILE A 27 -2.02 0.62 -15.06
C ILE A 27 -2.55 0.40 -13.65
N ASP A 28 -3.65 1.08 -13.32
CA ASP A 28 -4.45 0.84 -12.14
C ASP A 28 -5.41 -0.34 -12.38
N PRO A 29 -5.33 -1.44 -11.61
CA PRO A 29 -6.18 -2.61 -11.77
C PRO A 29 -7.63 -2.38 -11.31
N LYS A 30 -7.93 -1.24 -10.67
CA LYS A 30 -9.25 -0.85 -10.15
C LYS A 30 -9.87 -1.89 -9.23
N THR A 31 -9.05 -2.49 -8.37
CA THR A 31 -9.47 -3.53 -7.41
C THR A 31 -9.65 -2.98 -6.01
N GLY A 32 -10.74 -3.34 -5.34
CA GLY A 32 -10.89 -3.08 -3.90
C GLY A 32 -10.09 -4.05 -3.05
N THR A 33 -9.85 -5.27 -3.56
CA THR A 33 -9.01 -6.27 -2.90
C THR A 33 -8.08 -6.99 -3.88
N PHE A 34 -6.90 -7.40 -3.43
CA PHE A 34 -5.96 -8.17 -4.27
C PHE A 34 -6.55 -9.48 -4.84
N GLY A 35 -7.55 -10.07 -4.16
CA GLY A 35 -8.24 -11.26 -4.67
C GLY A 35 -8.95 -11.02 -6.01
N GLU A 36 -9.37 -9.78 -6.27
CA GLU A 36 -10.01 -9.37 -7.53
C GLU A 36 -9.02 -9.18 -8.68
N TRP A 37 -7.72 -9.02 -8.39
CA TRP A 37 -6.70 -8.67 -9.38
C TRP A 37 -6.66 -9.64 -10.56
N VAL A 38 -6.81 -10.93 -10.31
CA VAL A 38 -6.88 -11.95 -11.35
C VAL A 38 -8.08 -11.71 -12.27
N SER A 39 -9.25 -11.40 -11.71
CA SER A 39 -10.47 -11.19 -12.50
C SER A 39 -10.52 -9.88 -13.26
N THR A 40 -9.89 -8.81 -12.75
CA THR A 40 -9.98 -7.46 -13.34
C THR A 40 -8.82 -7.15 -14.30
N CYS A 41 -7.59 -7.41 -13.89
CA CYS A 41 -6.39 -7.11 -14.66
C CYS A 41 -5.83 -8.40 -15.27
N GLY A 42 -5.63 -9.42 -14.43
CA GLY A 42 -4.96 -10.66 -14.77
C GLY A 42 -5.54 -11.34 -16.01
N LYS A 43 -6.88 -11.46 -16.14
CA LYS A 43 -7.57 -12.09 -17.28
C LYS A 43 -7.55 -11.25 -18.56
N ASN A 44 -7.55 -9.92 -18.45
CA ASN A 44 -7.59 -9.00 -19.59
C ASN A 44 -6.22 -8.84 -20.26
N LEU A 45 -5.16 -9.27 -19.59
CA LEU A 45 -3.82 -9.32 -20.17
C LEU A 45 -3.71 -10.47 -21.19
N ASP A 46 -3.01 -10.15 -22.28
CA ASP A 46 -2.75 -11.00 -23.44
C ASP A 46 -1.24 -11.01 -23.71
N PRO A 47 -0.56 -12.18 -23.73
CA PRO A 47 0.89 -12.28 -23.98
C PRO A 47 1.35 -11.71 -25.31
N GLU A 48 0.51 -11.70 -26.35
CA GLU A 48 0.88 -11.16 -27.67
C GLU A 48 0.85 -9.63 -27.65
N LYS A 49 -0.11 -9.04 -26.93
CA LYS A 49 -0.26 -7.59 -26.81
C LYS A 49 0.59 -6.99 -25.69
N HIS A 50 0.91 -7.78 -24.67
CA HIS A 50 1.66 -7.36 -23.49
C HIS A 50 2.88 -8.28 -23.32
N PRO A 51 3.86 -8.21 -24.23
CA PRO A 51 4.98 -9.15 -24.25
C PRO A 51 5.88 -9.01 -23.03
N LYS A 52 5.95 -7.81 -22.42
CA LYS A 52 6.75 -7.52 -21.22
C LYS A 52 5.88 -6.86 -20.15
N ILE A 53 5.83 -7.47 -18.98
CA ILE A 53 5.05 -6.98 -17.84
C ILE A 53 5.98 -6.64 -16.69
N ALA A 54 5.82 -5.46 -16.09
CA ALA A 54 6.53 -5.03 -14.90
C ALA A 54 5.52 -4.71 -13.79
N MET A 55 5.58 -5.46 -12.69
CA MET A 55 4.63 -5.33 -11.58
C MET A 55 5.26 -4.84 -10.28
N PHE A 56 4.53 -4.04 -9.53
CA PHE A 56 4.98 -3.58 -8.22
C PHE A 56 3.84 -3.58 -7.19
N CYS A 57 4.25 -3.62 -5.93
CA CYS A 57 3.40 -3.33 -4.76
C CYS A 57 4.30 -2.80 -3.64
N THR A 58 3.73 -2.49 -2.48
CA THR A 58 4.45 -1.88 -1.34
C THR A 58 5.74 -2.62 -0.97
N GLY A 59 5.68 -3.96 -0.81
CA GLY A 59 6.82 -4.77 -0.35
C GLY A 59 7.12 -6.03 -1.18
N GLY A 60 6.56 -6.17 -2.38
CA GLY A 60 6.84 -7.27 -3.32
C GLY A 60 5.94 -8.51 -3.23
N ILE A 61 5.36 -8.83 -2.07
CA ILE A 61 4.64 -10.11 -1.86
C ILE A 61 3.45 -10.36 -2.80
N ARG A 62 2.70 -9.32 -3.20
CA ARG A 62 1.60 -9.46 -4.16
C ARG A 62 2.11 -9.75 -5.56
N CYS A 63 3.26 -9.16 -5.91
CA CYS A 63 3.90 -9.40 -7.20
C CYS A 63 4.38 -10.84 -7.33
N GLU A 64 4.89 -11.46 -6.27
CA GLU A 64 5.26 -12.90 -6.30
C GLU A 64 4.07 -13.77 -6.75
N LYS A 65 2.90 -13.53 -6.15
CA LYS A 65 1.66 -14.26 -6.48
C LYS A 65 1.15 -13.94 -7.88
N ALA A 66 1.13 -12.66 -8.25
CA ALA A 66 0.68 -12.22 -9.56
C ALA A 66 1.59 -12.75 -10.68
N SER A 67 2.91 -12.78 -10.45
CA SER A 67 3.88 -13.32 -11.39
C SER A 67 3.68 -14.82 -11.61
N ALA A 68 3.49 -15.60 -10.55
CA ALA A 68 3.19 -17.03 -10.68
C ALA A 68 1.94 -17.29 -11.54
N TYR A 69 0.89 -16.48 -11.36
CA TYR A 69 -0.32 -16.56 -12.18
C TYR A 69 -0.04 -16.26 -13.67
N LEU A 70 0.68 -15.16 -13.97
CA LEU A 70 0.98 -14.77 -15.36
C LEU A 70 1.90 -15.78 -16.06
N LEU A 71 2.91 -16.29 -15.36
CA LEU A 71 3.79 -17.34 -15.90
C LEU A 71 2.99 -18.60 -16.25
N GLY A 72 2.04 -19.00 -15.39
CA GLY A 72 1.13 -20.11 -15.66
C GLY A 72 0.20 -19.88 -16.86
N ARG A 73 -0.02 -18.62 -17.27
CA ARG A 73 -0.77 -18.24 -18.48
C ARG A 73 0.10 -18.12 -19.74
N GLY A 74 1.39 -18.42 -19.66
CA GLY A 74 2.30 -18.40 -20.81
C GLY A 74 3.00 -17.07 -21.09
N PHE A 75 2.90 -16.09 -20.18
CA PHE A 75 3.76 -14.91 -20.25
C PHE A 75 5.21 -15.30 -19.99
N LYS A 76 6.15 -14.76 -20.79
CA LYS A 76 7.57 -15.10 -20.70
C LYS A 76 8.37 -14.05 -19.93
N ASP A 77 8.12 -12.78 -20.24
CA ASP A 77 8.88 -11.66 -19.69
C ASP A 77 8.06 -10.95 -18.60
N VAL A 78 7.96 -11.61 -17.44
CA VAL A 78 7.31 -11.06 -16.25
C VAL A 78 8.36 -10.59 -15.26
N PHE A 79 8.35 -9.31 -14.94
CA PHE A 79 9.25 -8.67 -13.99
C PHE A 79 8.46 -8.15 -12.79
N HIS A 80 9.11 -8.09 -11.63
CA HIS A 80 8.61 -7.31 -10.52
C HIS A 80 9.67 -6.41 -9.88
N LEU A 81 9.21 -5.41 -9.14
CA LEU A 81 10.09 -4.53 -8.37
C LEU A 81 10.59 -5.26 -7.12
N ARG A 82 11.88 -5.61 -7.10
CA ARG A 82 12.49 -6.31 -5.96
C ARG A 82 12.48 -5.42 -4.72
N GLY A 83 11.93 -5.95 -3.63
CA GLY A 83 11.73 -5.21 -2.37
C GLY A 83 10.56 -4.21 -2.41
N GLY A 84 9.82 -4.14 -3.53
CA GLY A 84 8.66 -3.27 -3.68
C GLY A 84 8.98 -1.77 -3.66
N ILE A 85 7.90 -0.98 -3.55
CA ILE A 85 7.97 0.49 -3.55
C ILE A 85 8.82 1.01 -2.38
N LEU A 86 8.76 0.38 -1.21
CA LEU A 86 9.53 0.85 -0.04
C LEU A 86 11.04 0.81 -0.30
N ASN A 87 11.54 -0.29 -0.87
CA ASN A 87 12.95 -0.37 -1.27
C ASN A 87 13.29 0.68 -2.34
N TYR A 88 12.38 0.93 -3.29
CA TYR A 88 12.54 1.95 -4.31
C TYR A 88 12.67 3.37 -3.73
N LEU A 89 11.75 3.77 -2.86
CA LEU A 89 11.73 5.09 -2.23
C LEU A 89 12.93 5.34 -1.32
N GLN A 90 13.51 4.28 -0.73
CA GLN A 90 14.65 4.39 0.17
C GLN A 90 15.96 4.68 -0.55
N ASN A 91 16.22 4.04 -1.70
CA ASN A 91 17.54 4.14 -2.33
C ASN A 91 17.55 4.94 -3.64
N THR A 92 16.38 5.36 -4.18
CA THR A 92 16.31 6.12 -5.45
C THR A 92 16.32 7.61 -5.13
N PRO A 93 17.26 8.38 -5.70
CA PRO A 93 17.20 9.83 -5.62
C PRO A 93 15.86 10.36 -6.15
N GLU A 94 15.20 11.23 -5.41
CA GLU A 94 13.88 11.75 -5.78
C GLU A 94 13.88 12.44 -7.15
N ALA A 95 14.97 13.12 -7.51
CA ALA A 95 15.15 13.76 -8.81
C ALA A 95 15.13 12.79 -10.01
N GLU A 96 15.43 11.51 -9.79
CA GLU A 96 15.43 10.45 -10.80
C GLU A 96 14.20 9.54 -10.68
N SER A 97 13.32 9.85 -9.73
CA SER A 97 12.17 9.02 -9.41
C SER A 97 11.06 9.14 -10.45
N LEU A 98 10.43 7.99 -10.72
CA LEU A 98 9.19 7.92 -11.50
C LEU A 98 7.97 7.69 -10.60
N TRP A 99 8.17 7.65 -9.28
CA TRP A 99 7.09 7.55 -8.31
C TRP A 99 6.42 8.91 -8.12
N GLU A 100 5.09 8.93 -8.08
CA GLU A 100 4.29 10.13 -7.89
C GLU A 100 3.38 9.96 -6.68
N GLY A 101 3.39 10.91 -5.73
CA GLY A 101 2.57 10.89 -4.52
C GLY A 101 3.18 10.11 -3.36
N ASP A 102 2.34 9.64 -2.43
CA ASP A 102 2.75 8.91 -1.23
C ASP A 102 2.49 7.41 -1.37
N CYS A 103 3.31 6.58 -0.75
CA CYS A 103 3.13 5.13 -0.71
C CYS A 103 2.35 4.69 0.53
N PHE A 104 1.23 3.97 0.34
CA PHE A 104 0.46 3.38 1.44
C PHE A 104 1.24 2.33 2.21
N VAL A 105 1.21 2.42 3.54
CA VAL A 105 1.75 1.42 4.46
C VAL A 105 0.69 0.96 5.47
N PHE A 106 0.68 -0.33 5.76
CA PHE A 106 -0.31 -0.98 6.63
C PHE A 106 0.07 -0.86 8.12
N ASP A 107 0.45 0.33 8.56
CA ASP A 107 0.76 0.63 9.95
C ASP A 107 0.26 2.04 10.35
N HIS A 108 0.63 2.49 11.54
CA HIS A 108 0.19 3.76 12.12
C HIS A 108 0.59 5.00 11.30
N ARG A 109 1.60 4.90 10.43
CA ARG A 109 2.07 6.00 9.59
C ARG A 109 1.12 6.30 8.44
N VAL A 110 0.31 5.32 8.02
CA VAL A 110 -0.62 5.37 6.87
C VAL A 110 0.06 5.51 5.52
N SER A 111 0.96 6.47 5.37
CA SER A 111 1.73 6.68 4.16
C SER A 111 3.19 7.06 4.45
N VAL A 112 4.05 6.83 3.45
CA VAL A 112 5.43 7.30 3.43
C VAL A 112 5.78 7.95 2.09
N LYS A 113 6.67 8.94 2.15
CA LYS A 113 7.22 9.68 0.99
C LYS A 113 8.59 9.11 0.59
N HIS A 114 9.26 9.78 -0.36
CA HIS A 114 10.68 9.53 -0.64
C HIS A 114 11.52 9.58 0.64
N GLY A 115 12.57 8.75 0.71
CA GLY A 115 13.36 8.59 1.93
C GLY A 115 12.64 7.84 3.07
N LEU A 116 11.44 7.28 2.81
CA LEU A 116 10.58 6.62 3.80
C LEU A 116 10.11 7.54 4.93
N GLU A 117 10.12 8.85 4.69
CA GLU A 117 9.57 9.83 5.62
C GLU A 117 8.07 9.66 5.78
N GLN A 118 7.56 9.85 7.00
CA GLN A 118 6.12 9.73 7.25
C GLN A 118 5.35 10.81 6.47
N GLY A 119 4.31 10.40 5.76
CA GLY A 119 3.42 11.31 5.06
C GLY A 119 2.35 11.93 5.95
N GLU A 120 1.46 12.71 5.35
CA GLU A 120 0.43 13.48 6.06
C GLU A 120 -0.96 12.83 6.03
N TYR A 121 -1.07 11.63 5.43
CA TYR A 121 -2.34 10.93 5.34
C TYR A 121 -2.78 10.39 6.69
N GLU A 122 -4.09 10.43 6.94
CA GLU A 122 -4.72 9.78 8.08
C GLU A 122 -5.80 8.82 7.59
N VAL A 123 -6.01 7.70 8.27
CA VAL A 123 -7.11 6.80 7.87
C VAL A 123 -8.45 7.27 8.40
N CYS A 124 -9.48 7.26 7.56
CA CYS A 124 -10.85 7.39 8.01
C CYS A 124 -11.19 6.25 8.95
N PHE A 125 -11.67 6.60 10.15
CA PHE A 125 -12.08 5.64 11.14
C PHE A 125 -13.38 4.89 10.78
N GLY A 126 -14.19 5.44 9.86
CA GLY A 126 -15.41 4.84 9.34
C GLY A 126 -15.13 3.78 8.27
N CYS A 127 -14.42 4.14 7.20
CA CYS A 127 -14.21 3.29 6.02
C CYS A 127 -12.77 2.84 5.77
N ARG A 128 -11.80 3.29 6.57
CA ARG A 128 -10.35 3.04 6.40
C ARG A 128 -9.70 3.69 5.19
N TRP A 129 -10.44 4.47 4.40
CA TRP A 129 -9.88 5.25 3.30
C TRP A 129 -8.82 6.23 3.82
N PRO A 130 -7.65 6.34 3.19
CA PRO A 130 -6.65 7.34 3.55
C PRO A 130 -7.10 8.74 3.13
N LEU A 131 -6.99 9.70 4.03
CA LEU A 131 -7.49 11.06 3.88
C LEU A 131 -6.33 12.04 3.84
N LYS A 132 -6.37 12.97 2.89
CA LYS A 132 -5.55 14.17 2.88
C LYS A 132 -6.16 15.22 3.80
N HIS A 133 -5.39 16.26 4.11
CA HIS A 133 -5.89 17.39 4.88
C HIS A 133 -7.15 18.03 4.25
N ALA A 134 -7.21 18.10 2.91
CA ALA A 134 -8.34 18.67 2.19
C ALA A 134 -9.65 17.89 2.43
N ASP A 135 -9.59 16.55 2.50
CA ASP A 135 -10.78 15.71 2.73
C ASP A 135 -11.41 15.97 4.10
N LYS A 136 -10.58 16.35 5.08
CA LYS A 136 -11.01 16.69 6.44
C LYS A 136 -11.72 18.04 6.53
N GLN A 137 -11.65 18.88 5.50
CA GLN A 137 -12.37 20.16 5.42
C GLN A 137 -13.79 20.00 4.86
N SER A 138 -14.15 18.82 4.36
CA SER A 138 -15.48 18.56 3.82
C SER A 138 -16.54 18.58 4.92
N PRO A 139 -17.77 19.06 4.66
CA PRO A 139 -18.89 18.93 5.59
C PRO A 139 -19.30 17.48 5.86
N LYS A 140 -18.83 16.52 5.03
CA LYS A 140 -19.05 15.08 5.22
C LYS A 140 -18.05 14.43 6.18
N TYR A 141 -17.03 15.18 6.60
CA TYR A 141 -16.03 14.70 7.55
C TYR A 141 -16.49 14.88 8.98
N GLU A 142 -16.52 13.77 9.73
CA GLU A 142 -16.78 13.75 11.16
C GLU A 142 -15.70 12.88 11.81
N LEU A 143 -14.83 13.47 12.64
CA LEU A 143 -13.68 12.79 13.23
C LEU A 143 -14.13 11.52 13.97
N GLY A 144 -13.49 10.39 13.65
CA GLY A 144 -13.82 9.09 14.26
C GLY A 144 -15.02 8.38 13.63
N VAL A 145 -15.78 9.05 12.76
CA VAL A 145 -17.08 8.59 12.24
C VAL A 145 -17.08 8.47 10.72
N SER A 146 -16.91 9.55 9.98
CA SER A 146 -17.11 9.55 8.51
C SER A 146 -16.14 10.46 7.77
N CYS A 147 -16.08 10.27 6.45
CA CYS A 147 -15.37 11.12 5.50
C CYS A 147 -16.19 11.26 4.20
N PRO A 148 -15.75 12.09 3.23
CA PRO A 148 -16.43 12.26 1.95
C PRO A 148 -16.73 10.95 1.20
N HIS A 149 -15.86 9.94 1.33
CA HIS A 149 -15.99 8.65 0.64
C HIS A 149 -17.06 7.74 1.24
N CYS A 150 -17.47 7.95 2.50
CA CYS A 150 -18.37 7.00 3.17
C CYS A 150 -19.57 7.63 3.88
N ALA A 151 -19.65 8.96 3.99
CA ALA A 151 -20.73 9.62 4.71
C ALA A 151 -22.11 9.26 4.13
N ASP A 152 -22.25 9.24 2.79
CA ASP A 152 -23.53 8.98 2.13
C ASP A 152 -23.99 7.51 2.27
N GLY A 153 -23.05 6.58 2.44
CA GLY A 153 -23.33 5.15 2.62
C GLY A 153 -23.42 4.72 4.09
N LEU A 154 -23.40 5.64 5.04
CA LEU A 154 -23.30 5.32 6.46
C LEU A 154 -24.68 5.07 7.09
N THR A 155 -24.97 3.83 7.47
CA THR A 155 -26.23 3.50 8.17
C THR A 155 -26.28 4.08 9.59
N PRO A 156 -27.47 4.37 10.14
CA PRO A 156 -27.62 4.87 11.51
C PRO A 156 -26.97 3.98 12.57
N GLU A 157 -27.06 2.65 12.43
CA GLU A 157 -26.51 1.68 13.37
C GLU A 157 -24.98 1.71 13.34
N ARG A 158 -24.40 1.73 12.13
CA ARG A 158 -22.95 1.83 11.96
C ARG A 158 -22.44 3.16 12.49
N ARG A 159 -23.16 4.26 12.24
CA ARG A 159 -22.83 5.59 12.77
C ARG A 159 -22.81 5.59 14.31
N SER A 160 -23.83 5.04 14.95
CA SER A 160 -23.92 4.94 16.42
C SER A 160 -22.72 4.19 17.02
N ARG A 161 -22.32 3.06 16.43
CA ARG A 161 -21.15 2.28 16.86
C ARG A 161 -19.84 3.06 16.72
N LEU A 162 -19.68 3.81 15.62
CA LEU A 162 -18.47 4.60 15.36
C LEU A 162 -18.36 5.79 16.34
N LEU A 163 -19.48 6.46 16.59
CA LEU A 163 -19.60 7.52 17.60
C LEU A 163 -19.23 7.01 18.98
N GLU A 164 -19.78 5.88 19.40
CA GLU A 164 -19.49 5.32 20.72
C GLU A 164 -18.01 4.91 20.84
N ARG A 165 -17.44 4.27 19.81
CA ARG A 165 -16.00 3.99 19.78
C ARG A 165 -15.18 5.28 19.90
N HIS A 166 -15.52 6.32 19.13
CA HIS A 166 -14.80 7.59 19.18
C HIS A 166 -14.90 8.23 20.57
N ARG A 167 -16.08 8.20 21.20
CA ARG A 167 -16.31 8.67 22.58
C ARG A 167 -15.40 7.94 23.56
N GLN A 168 -15.34 6.60 23.51
CA GLN A 168 -14.50 5.81 24.42
C GLN A 168 -13.00 6.07 24.22
N VAL A 169 -12.56 6.24 22.97
CA VAL A 169 -11.17 6.64 22.66
C VAL A 169 -10.84 8.01 23.25
N SER A 170 -11.73 9.00 23.07
CA SER A 170 -11.54 10.36 23.59
C SER A 170 -11.53 10.38 25.13
N LEU A 171 -12.42 9.63 25.78
CA LEU A 171 -12.43 9.49 27.25
C LEU A 171 -11.13 8.86 27.77
N ALA A 172 -10.63 7.81 27.11
CA ALA A 172 -9.37 7.19 27.51
C ALA A 172 -8.18 8.16 27.34
N ARG A 173 -8.13 8.87 26.21
CA ARG A 173 -7.08 9.88 25.95
C ARG A 173 -7.08 10.97 27.03
N ASN A 174 -8.24 11.46 27.43
CA ASN A 174 -8.37 12.45 28.51
C ASN A 174 -7.91 11.91 29.87
N ARG A 175 -7.92 10.59 30.08
CA ARG A 175 -7.41 9.91 31.29
C ARG A 175 -5.94 9.50 31.16
N GLY A 176 -5.27 9.83 30.06
CA GLY A 176 -3.90 9.39 29.78
C GLY A 176 -3.78 7.89 29.48
N ALA A 177 -4.88 7.21 29.17
CA ALA A 177 -4.93 5.77 28.89
C ALA A 177 -5.15 5.49 27.39
N GLN A 178 -4.68 4.33 26.91
CA GLN A 178 -5.00 3.83 25.57
C GLN A 178 -6.32 3.06 25.59
N HIS A 179 -7.20 3.25 24.60
CA HIS A 179 -8.45 2.48 24.48
C HIS A 179 -8.34 1.31 23.49
N ILE A 180 -7.75 1.54 22.32
CA ILE A 180 -7.60 0.54 21.25
C ILE A 180 -6.24 -0.12 21.36
N GLY A 181 -6.20 -1.45 21.24
CA GLY A 181 -4.94 -2.20 21.20
C GLY A 181 -4.23 -2.32 22.54
N GLN A 182 -4.93 -2.12 23.68
CA GLN A 182 -4.36 -2.48 24.98
C GLN A 182 -3.93 -3.93 24.93
N GLN A 183 -2.62 -4.17 25.04
CA GLN A 183 -2.15 -5.53 25.21
C GLN A 183 -2.66 -6.02 26.58
N PRO A 184 -3.29 -7.21 26.66
CA PRO A 184 -3.54 -7.82 27.96
C PRO A 184 -2.20 -7.89 28.69
N GLY A 185 -2.15 -7.33 29.90
CA GLY A 185 -0.89 -7.08 30.62
C GLY A 185 0.03 -8.31 30.61
N ARG A 186 1.13 -8.24 29.86
CA ARG A 186 2.15 -9.28 29.87
C ARG A 186 2.85 -9.26 31.22
N LYS A 187 2.60 -10.26 32.06
CA LYS A 187 3.50 -10.59 33.18
C LYS A 187 4.88 -10.88 32.58
N GLY A 188 5.88 -10.12 33.03
CA GLY A 188 7.12 -9.87 32.32
C GLY A 188 7.95 -11.09 31.94
N LYS A 189 8.70 -10.93 30.86
CA LYS A 189 10.07 -11.44 30.64
C LYS A 189 10.70 -10.55 29.56
N LYS A 190 11.73 -9.77 29.94
CA LYS A 190 12.59 -9.07 28.99
C LYS A 190 13.35 -10.13 28.19
N ALA A 191 13.15 -10.19 26.88
CA ALA A 191 14.07 -10.84 25.97
C ALA A 191 14.89 -9.74 25.29
N LEU A 192 16.17 -9.66 25.65
CA LEU A 192 17.18 -8.92 24.89
C LEU A 192 17.42 -9.69 23.60
N PHE A 193 16.89 -9.20 22.48
CA PHE A 193 17.23 -9.68 21.15
C PHE A 193 18.07 -8.60 20.48
N ASN A 194 19.36 -8.86 20.32
CA ASN A 194 20.29 -8.00 19.59
C ASN A 194 20.48 -8.61 18.20
N PRO A 195 19.99 -7.98 17.12
CA PRO A 195 20.24 -8.48 15.78
C PRO A 195 21.72 -8.23 15.39
N PRO A 196 22.38 -9.17 14.68
CA PRO A 196 23.73 -8.96 14.16
C PRO A 196 23.74 -7.90 13.06
N GLY A 197 24.83 -7.13 13.02
CA GLY A 197 25.04 -6.00 12.14
C GLY A 197 24.93 -6.36 10.65
N MET A 198 24.17 -5.54 9.93
CA MET A 198 24.15 -5.54 8.47
C MET A 198 25.38 -4.77 7.97
N THR A 199 26.27 -5.49 7.31
CA THR A 199 27.35 -4.92 6.50
C THR A 199 26.75 -4.10 5.36
N GLU A 200 27.34 -2.93 5.12
CA GLU A 200 27.00 -1.98 4.05
C GLU A 200 27.00 -2.68 2.67
N ALA A 201 25.82 -2.78 2.07
CA ALA A 201 25.69 -3.09 0.65
C ALA A 201 25.87 -1.78 -0.13
N GLY A 202 26.89 -1.72 -0.99
CA GLY A 202 27.11 -0.62 -1.93
C GLY A 202 25.94 -0.45 -2.92
N PRO A 203 26.00 0.55 -3.81
CA PRO A 203 24.87 0.97 -4.63
C PRO A 203 24.59 -0.08 -5.73
N GLU A 204 23.79 -1.10 -5.42
CA GLU A 204 23.13 -1.89 -6.45
C GLU A 204 22.03 -1.04 -7.08
N VAL A 205 22.27 -0.64 -8.33
CA VAL A 205 21.28 -0.09 -9.26
C VAL A 205 19.96 -0.85 -9.13
N PHE A 206 18.84 -0.14 -8.97
CA PHE A 206 17.50 -0.71 -8.83
C PHE A 206 17.16 -1.75 -9.89
N LYS A 207 16.95 -3.00 -9.45
CA LYS A 207 16.66 -4.12 -10.34
C LYS A 207 15.18 -4.47 -10.29
N TRP A 208 14.50 -4.14 -11.38
CA TRP A 208 13.35 -4.94 -11.80
C TRP A 208 13.87 -6.33 -12.12
N THR A 209 13.40 -7.33 -11.38
CA THR A 209 13.92 -8.69 -11.46
C THR A 209 13.00 -9.50 -12.35
N LEU A 210 13.57 -10.17 -13.35
CA LEU A 210 12.84 -11.14 -14.16
C LEU A 210 12.46 -12.31 -13.26
N VAL A 211 11.18 -12.68 -13.25
CA VAL A 211 10.72 -13.83 -12.49
C VAL A 211 11.09 -15.09 -13.30
N PRO A 212 11.92 -16.00 -12.75
CA PRO A 212 12.29 -17.21 -13.46
C PRO A 212 11.07 -18.11 -13.64
N VAL A 213 10.94 -18.70 -14.82
CA VAL A 213 9.96 -19.76 -15.06
C VAL A 213 10.48 -21.02 -14.37
N CYS A 214 9.88 -21.40 -13.23
CA CYS A 214 10.08 -22.74 -12.68
C CYS A 214 9.56 -23.75 -13.72
N ARG A 215 10.48 -24.46 -14.36
CA ARG A 215 10.19 -25.63 -15.19
C ARG A 215 9.91 -26.85 -14.31
#